data_AF-A0A9Q0NAQ2-F1
#
_entry.id   AF-A0A9Q0NAQ2-F1
#
_cell.length_a   1.000
_cell.length_b   1.000
_cell.length_c   1.000
_cell.angle_alpha   90.00
_cell.angle_beta   90.00
_cell.angle_gamma   90.00
#
_symmetry.space_group_name_H-M   'P 1'
#
loop_
_entity.id
_entity.type
_entity.pdbx_description
1 polymer ?
#
loop_
_entity_poly.entity_id
_entity_poly.type
_entity_poly.pdbx_seq_one_letter_code
_entity_poly.pdbx_strand_id
1 'polypeptide(L)' 'MNAPPTFESFLLHEEEKKIVKELDTKVTNAAIFTVNKEDHTLGNMIRK' A
#
# COMPACT_ATOMS: atom_id res chain seq x y z
N MET A 1 7.12 -5.18 25.89
CA MET A 1 8.22 -5.64 25.01
C MET A 1 7.63 -6.40 23.81
N ASN A 2 6.74 -5.75 23.04
CA ASN A 2 6.07 -6.30 21.85
C ASN A 2 5.94 -5.21 20.76
N ALA A 3 6.78 -4.17 20.83
CA ALA A 3 6.75 -3.11 19.84
C ALA A 3 7.40 -3.65 18.57
N PRO A 4 6.77 -3.46 17.41
CA PRO A 4 7.40 -3.81 16.14
C PRO A 4 8.67 -2.96 15.92
N PRO A 5 9.68 -3.50 15.24
CA PRO A 5 10.83 -2.73 14.78
C PRO A 5 10.40 -1.54 13.93
N THR A 6 11.05 -0.39 14.11
CA THR A 6 10.68 0.85 13.41
C THR A 6 10.88 0.80 11.90
N PHE A 7 11.76 -0.07 11.41
CA PHE A 7 11.98 -0.25 9.97
C PHE A 7 10.79 -0.90 9.26
N GLU A 8 9.90 -1.60 9.99
CA GLU A 8 8.74 -2.26 9.40
C GLU A 8 7.76 -1.27 8.75
N SER A 9 7.85 0.02 9.06
CA SER A 9 7.01 1.06 8.45
C SER A 9 7.40 1.40 7.01
N PHE A 10 8.65 1.17 6.61
CA PHE A 10 9.16 1.59 5.29
C PHE A 10 9.92 0.48 4.54
N LEU A 11 10.41 -0.55 5.23
CA LEU A 11 11.08 -1.68 4.61
C LEU A 11 10.03 -2.67 4.07
N LEU A 12 10.18 -3.05 2.81
CA LEU A 12 9.36 -4.08 2.17
C LEU A 12 10.07 -5.44 2.33
N HIS A 13 9.35 -6.45 2.80
CA HIS A 13 9.88 -7.82 2.89
C HIS A 13 9.79 -8.55 1.55
N GLU A 14 10.54 -9.64 1.36
CA GLU A 14 10.63 -10.37 0.08
C GLU A 14 9.27 -10.86 -0.44
N GLU A 15 8.38 -11.29 0.47
CA GLU A 15 7.03 -11.78 0.14
C GLU A 15 6.01 -10.64 -0.09
N GLU A 16 6.37 -9.39 0.23
CA GLU A 16 5.48 -8.24 0.11
C GLU A 16 5.70 -7.52 -1.24
N LYS A 17 4.62 -7.28 -1.99
CA LYS A 17 4.68 -6.44 -3.19
C LYS A 17 4.48 -4.98 -2.82
N LYS A 18 5.23 -4.07 -3.44
CA LYS A 18 5.05 -2.63 -3.19
C LYS A 18 3.66 -2.15 -3.59
N ILE A 19 3.15 -2.65 -4.72
CA ILE A 19 1.83 -2.32 -5.26
C ILE A 19 1.09 -3.63 -5.53
N VAL A 20 -0.12 -3.75 -4.99
CA VAL A 20 -1.08 -4.81 -5.31
C VAL A 20 -2.28 -4.17 -5.98
N LYS A 21 -2.71 -4.75 -7.10
CA LYS A 21 -3.88 -4.30 -7.88
C LYS A 21 -4.96 -5.37 -7.84
N GLU A 22 -6.16 -4.96 -7.52
CA GLU A 22 -7.37 -5.78 -7.56
C GLU A 22 -8.41 -5.09 -8.44
N LEU A 23 -9.11 -5.83 -9.29
CA LEU A 23 -10.18 -5.25 -10.11
C LEU A 23 -11.43 -5.04 -9.24
N ASP A 24 -12.03 -3.86 -9.32
CA ASP A 24 -13.29 -3.60 -8.63
C ASP A 24 -14.43 -4.26 -9.42
N THR A 25 -15.15 -5.18 -8.76
CA THR A 25 -16.27 -5.91 -9.37
C THR A 25 -17.59 -5.15 -9.31
N LYS A 26 -17.68 -4.07 -8.53
CA LYS A 26 -18.89 -3.26 -8.37
C LYS A 26 -19.02 -2.18 -9.42
N VAL A 27 -17.91 -1.71 -10.00
CA VAL A 27 -17.87 -0.61 -10.96
C VAL A 27 -17.03 -1.02 -12.17
N THR A 28 -17.58 -0.83 -13.37
CA THR A 28 -16.85 -1.11 -14.61
C THR A 28 -15.64 -0.19 -14.74
N ASN A 29 -14.52 -0.73 -15.26
CA ASN A 29 -13.27 0.01 -15.46
C ASN A 29 -12.70 0.64 -14.18
N ALA A 30 -12.89 -0.02 -13.03
CA ALA A 30 -12.31 0.40 -11.75
C ALA A 30 -11.38 -0.67 -11.17
N ALA A 31 -10.44 -0.23 -10.35
CA ALA A 31 -9.49 -1.09 -9.64
C ALA A 31 -9.12 -0.47 -8.29
N ILE A 32 -8.83 -1.32 -7.32
CA ILE A 32 -8.34 -0.96 -5.99
C ILE A 32 -6.83 -1.24 -5.97
N PHE A 33 -6.07 -0.25 -5.51
CA PHE A 33 -4.62 -0.35 -5.36
C PHE A 33 -4.24 -0.29 -3.88
N THR A 34 -3.51 -1.30 -3.41
CA THR A 34 -2.84 -1.28 -2.11
C THR A 34 -1.38 -0.95 -2.33
N VAL A 35 -0.91 0.13 -1.71
CA VAL A 35 0.51 0.54 -1.75
C VAL A 35 1.11 0.29 -0.37
N ASN A 36 1.95 -0.73 -0.27
CA ASN A 36 2.51 -1.17 1.00
C ASN A 36 3.66 -0.27 1.47
N LYS A 37 3.80 -0.11 2.79
CA LYS A 37 4.89 0.66 3.41
C LYS A 37 4.95 2.11 2.92
N GLU A 38 3.78 2.71 2.73
CA GLU A 38 3.60 4.11 2.32
C GLU A 38 2.56 4.75 3.23
N ASP A 39 2.61 6.07 3.33
CA ASP A 39 1.73 6.85 4.17
C ASP A 39 1.03 7.97 3.38
N HIS A 40 0.51 8.94 4.12
CA HIS A 40 -0.18 10.09 3.55
C HIS A 40 0.70 10.93 2.61
N THR A 41 2.02 10.86 2.71
CA THR A 41 2.95 11.60 1.85
C THR A 41 2.73 11.22 0.39
N LEU A 42 2.78 9.93 0.07
CA LEU A 42 2.51 9.43 -1.28
C LEU A 42 1.01 9.41 -1.57
N GLY A 43 0.19 8.95 -0.62
CA GLY A 43 -1.25 8.82 -0.82
C GLY A 43 -1.92 10.15 -1.21
N ASN A 44 -1.51 11.26 -0.58
CA ASN A 44 -2.03 12.58 -0.93
C ASN A 44 -1.48 13.11 -2.24
N MET A 45 -0.27 12.72 -2.64
CA MET A 45 0.32 13.13 -3.92
C MET A 45 -0.41 12.49 -5.10
N ILE A 46 -0.75 11.20 -5.01
CA ILE A 46 -1.44 10.46 -6.08
C ILE A 46 -2.93 10.84 -6.16
N ARG A 47 -3.55 11.16 -5.03
CA ARG A 47 -4.97 11.54 -4.97
C ARG A 47 -5.26 12.92 -5.59
N LYS A 48 -4.31 13.84 -5.48
CA LYS A 48 -4.46 15.22 -5.95
C LYS A 48 -4.22 15.30 -7.45
#